data_AF-A0A7J3L0L6-F1
#
_entry.id   AF-A0A7J3L0L6-F1
#
_cell.length_a   1.000
_cell.length_b   1.000
_cell.length_c   1.000
_cell.angle_alpha   90.00
_cell.angle_beta   90.00
_cell.angle_gamma   90.00
#
_symmetry.space_group_name_H-M   'P 1'
#
loop_
_entity.id
_entity.type
_entity.pdbx_description
1 polymer ?
#
loop_
_entity_poly.entity_id
_entity_poly.type
_entity_poly.pdbx_seq_one_letter_code
_entity_poly.pdbx_strand_id
1 'polypeptide(L)'
;MEFQEEVEAISNISMMLLQKLEPEPEYVKRYIEEVCKRIQKEGLIHFQDNKPWVKTFEGDKYTLKIAFIHARRGEHITGADLVFELKNKKVVFIQSKKVSPNGRIYFNRLQLQKLMELEWQIYSFLFYSTAYFHEWIEIVHYLFHELRNKYDLLFLNPCLLFLLSFYPFRAAFYHLIMVQNRIDERIFHVSEICFSLAGKKSVHQNEFLNQGLKLDEFQKMFWECKIGGPDIGEKRKRNILYLYSMHTNRLIIWLNVEEK
;
A
#
# COMPACT_ATOMS: atom_id res chain seq x y z
N MET A 1 -3.83 12.60 14.76
CA MET A 1 -2.52 12.47 14.10
C MET A 1 -2.44 13.64 13.15
N GLU A 2 -1.47 14.53 13.33
CA GLU A 2 -1.36 15.71 12.48
C GLU A 2 -0.91 15.27 11.09
N PHE A 3 -1.68 15.64 10.07
CA PHE A 3 -1.43 15.34 8.65
C PHE A 3 0.00 15.72 8.20
N GLN A 4 0.66 16.62 8.92
CA GLN A 4 2.05 17.05 8.71
C GLN A 4 3.07 15.91 8.87
N GLU A 5 2.92 15.08 9.91
CA GLU A 5 3.80 13.92 10.11
C GLU A 5 3.58 12.85 9.04
N GLU A 6 2.35 12.73 8.53
CA GLU A 6 2.02 11.83 7.41
C GLU A 6 2.70 12.31 6.12
N VAL A 7 2.71 13.61 5.85
CA VAL A 7 3.37 14.19 4.67
C VAL A 7 4.88 13.92 4.65
N GLU A 8 5.56 14.11 5.78
CA GLU A 8 7.01 13.86 5.87
C GLU A 8 7.32 12.37 5.64
N ALA A 9 6.57 11.48 6.30
CA ALA A 9 6.71 10.04 6.11
C ALA A 9 6.52 9.64 4.64
N ILE A 10 5.49 10.17 3.99
CA ILE A 10 5.17 9.91 2.57
C ILE A 10 6.28 10.42 1.64
N SER A 11 6.80 11.63 1.90
CA SER A 11 7.93 12.19 1.14
C SER A 11 9.15 11.29 1.27
N ASN A 12 9.51 10.90 2.50
CA ASN A 12 10.68 10.06 2.76
C ASN A 12 10.59 8.70 2.06
N ILE A 13 9.43 8.02 2.13
CA ILE A 13 9.27 6.73 1.45
C ILE A 13 9.24 6.86 -0.08
N SER A 14 8.69 7.96 -0.60
CA SER A 14 8.74 8.28 -2.03
C SER A 14 10.18 8.42 -2.49
N MET A 15 10.99 9.17 -1.73
CA MET A 15 12.40 9.38 -2.07
C MET A 15 13.23 8.12 -1.97
N MET A 16 12.98 7.30 -0.94
CA MET A 16 13.62 6.00 -0.81
C MET A 16 13.36 5.12 -2.04
N LEU A 17 12.14 5.05 -2.56
CA LEU A 17 11.86 4.24 -3.75
C LEU A 17 12.51 4.80 -5.03
N LEU A 18 12.60 6.12 -5.13
CA LEU A 18 13.21 6.82 -6.27
C LEU A 18 14.73 6.81 -6.27
N GLN A 19 15.41 6.54 -5.15
CA GLN A 19 16.88 6.56 -5.05
C GLN A 19 17.63 5.72 -6.10
N LYS A 20 17.02 4.66 -6.67
CA LYS A 20 17.64 3.85 -7.73
C LYS A 20 17.62 4.53 -9.09
N LEU A 21 16.68 5.45 -9.30
CA LEU A 21 16.69 6.34 -10.45
C LEU A 21 17.78 7.38 -10.18
N GLU A 22 18.83 7.40 -11.01
CA GLU A 22 20.00 8.31 -10.98
C GLU A 22 19.63 9.77 -10.63
N PRO A 23 20.58 10.61 -10.16
CA PRO A 23 20.32 11.56 -9.08
C PRO A 23 19.36 12.70 -9.48
N GLU A 24 18.07 12.40 -9.38
CA GLU A 24 16.98 13.36 -9.40
C GLU A 24 16.26 13.55 -8.04
N PRO A 25 16.84 13.25 -6.84
CA PRO A 25 16.02 13.21 -5.64
C PRO A 25 15.53 14.60 -5.23
N GLU A 26 16.38 15.62 -5.34
CA GLU A 26 16.16 16.84 -4.58
C GLU A 26 15.06 17.73 -5.16
N TYR A 27 14.94 17.81 -6.48
CA TYR A 27 13.86 18.61 -7.08
C TYR A 27 12.52 17.86 -7.05
N VAL A 28 12.52 16.52 -7.18
CA VAL A 28 11.32 15.70 -7.05
C VAL A 28 10.81 15.72 -5.61
N LYS A 29 11.72 15.59 -4.64
CA LYS A 29 11.42 15.73 -3.21
C LYS A 29 10.78 17.08 -2.92
N ARG A 30 11.42 18.17 -3.35
CA ARG A 30 10.88 19.53 -3.17
C ARG A 30 9.49 19.67 -3.80
N TYR A 31 9.30 19.17 -5.02
CA TYR A 31 7.98 19.17 -5.66
C TYR A 31 6.92 18.42 -4.84
N ILE A 32 7.24 17.21 -4.37
CA ILE A 32 6.34 16.41 -3.53
C ILE A 32 5.98 17.16 -2.24
N GLU A 33 6.99 17.67 -1.53
CA GLU A 33 6.80 18.39 -0.27
C GLU A 33 5.97 19.67 -0.45
N GLU A 34 6.23 20.45 -1.50
CA GLU A 34 5.48 21.67 -1.81
C GLU A 34 4.01 21.38 -2.09
N VAL A 35 3.74 20.36 -2.91
CA VAL A 35 2.36 19.96 -3.22
C VAL A 35 1.64 19.44 -1.97
N CYS A 36 2.28 18.59 -1.17
CA CYS A 36 1.71 18.10 0.08
C CYS A 36 1.41 19.24 1.07
N LYS A 37 2.34 20.20 1.23
CA LYS A 37 2.14 21.39 2.08
C LYS A 37 0.98 22.26 1.59
N ARG A 38 0.84 22.43 0.28
CA ARG A 38 -0.27 23.19 -0.32
C ARG A 38 -1.62 22.49 -0.10
N ILE A 39 -1.69 21.18 -0.34
CA ILE A 39 -2.89 20.37 -0.08
C ILE A 39 -3.31 20.46 1.39
N GLN A 40 -2.35 20.45 2.31
CA GLN A 40 -2.62 20.63 3.74
C GLN A 40 -3.25 21.99 4.07
N LYS A 41 -2.72 23.08 3.49
CA LYS A 41 -3.16 24.45 3.81
C LYS A 41 -4.51 24.80 3.19
N GLU A 42 -4.70 24.43 1.93
CA GLU A 42 -5.79 24.94 1.11
C GLU A 42 -6.93 23.91 0.94
N GLY A 43 -6.66 22.62 1.19
CA GLY A 43 -7.52 21.53 0.77
C GLY A 43 -7.63 21.43 -0.76
N LEU A 44 -8.13 20.32 -1.30
CA LEU A 44 -8.29 20.17 -2.76
C LEU A 44 -9.42 21.03 -3.37
N ILE A 45 -10.25 21.68 -2.55
CA ILE A 45 -11.52 22.30 -2.98
C ILE A 45 -11.30 23.51 -3.91
N HIS A 46 -10.15 24.16 -3.85
CA HIS A 46 -9.82 25.30 -4.73
C HIS A 46 -9.16 24.93 -6.07
N PHE A 47 -8.98 23.64 -6.38
CA PHE A 47 -8.29 23.18 -7.58
C PHE A 47 -9.25 22.59 -8.64
N GLN A 48 -10.38 23.29 -8.87
CA GLN A 48 -11.56 22.86 -9.63
C GLN A 48 -11.43 22.79 -11.16
N ASP A 49 -10.26 22.45 -11.72
CA ASP A 49 -10.13 22.21 -13.17
C ASP A 49 -9.90 20.71 -13.47
N ASN A 50 -10.92 19.87 -13.22
CA ASN A 50 -11.23 18.55 -13.81
C ASN A 50 -10.12 17.58 -14.32
N LYS A 51 -8.85 17.75 -13.97
CA LYS A 51 -7.73 16.90 -14.39
C LYS A 51 -6.90 16.48 -13.17
N PRO A 52 -6.53 15.20 -13.03
CA PRO A 52 -5.51 14.82 -12.06
C PRO A 52 -4.24 15.62 -12.33
N TRP A 53 -3.66 16.22 -11.28
CA TRP A 53 -2.38 16.92 -11.36
C TRP A 53 -1.29 15.88 -11.57
N VAL A 54 -1.00 15.59 -12.84
CA VAL A 54 0.12 14.75 -13.24
C VAL A 54 1.28 15.66 -13.61
N LYS A 55 2.36 15.60 -12.84
CA LYS A 55 3.64 16.19 -13.21
C LYS A 55 4.52 15.12 -13.82
N THR A 56 5.01 15.38 -15.02
CA THR A 56 5.96 14.51 -15.71
C THR A 56 7.38 15.08 -15.56
N PHE A 57 8.32 14.20 -15.25
CA PHE A 57 9.75 14.41 -15.28
C PHE A 57 10.34 13.44 -16.30
N GLU A 58 11.08 13.96 -17.27
CA GLU A 58 11.69 13.17 -18.33
C GLU A 58 13.20 13.12 -18.09
N GLY A 59 13.72 11.94 -17.82
CA GLY A 59 15.16 11.66 -17.78
C GLY A 59 15.60 10.88 -19.01
N ASP A 60 16.90 10.64 -19.14
CA ASP A 60 17.46 9.91 -20.29
C ASP A 60 17.02 8.43 -20.33
N LYS A 61 16.89 7.80 -19.14
CA LYS A 61 16.58 6.37 -18.99
C LYS A 61 15.13 6.08 -18.60
N TYR A 62 14.38 7.09 -18.18
CA TYR A 62 13.02 6.90 -17.70
C TYR A 62 12.15 8.15 -17.82
N THR A 63 10.86 7.95 -17.66
CA THR A 63 9.85 9.01 -17.46
C THR A 63 9.17 8.76 -16.12
N LEU A 64 9.23 9.74 -15.21
CA LEU A 64 8.54 9.71 -13.91
C LEU A 64 7.30 10.59 -13.98
N LYS A 65 6.12 10.00 -13.76
CA LYS A 65 4.85 10.72 -13.64
C LYS A 65 4.40 10.66 -12.18
N ILE A 66 4.12 11.83 -11.60
CA ILE A 66 3.66 11.97 -10.23
C ILE A 66 2.24 12.50 -10.25
N ALA A 67 1.30 11.77 -9.66
CA ALA A 67 -0.08 12.21 -9.48
C ALA A 67 -0.46 12.27 -8.00
N PHE A 68 -1.26 13.27 -7.64
CA PHE A 68 -1.84 13.39 -6.31
C PHE A 68 -3.35 13.17 -6.40
N ILE A 69 -3.83 12.14 -5.72
CA ILE A 69 -5.25 11.76 -5.71
C ILE A 69 -5.77 11.93 -4.28
N HIS A 70 -6.87 12.63 -4.09
CA HIS A 70 -7.48 12.84 -2.77
C HIS A 70 -9.00 12.88 -2.92
N ALA A 71 -9.72 12.36 -1.92
CA ALA A 71 -11.18 12.29 -1.96
C ALA A 71 -11.88 13.57 -1.46
N ARG A 72 -13.21 13.54 -1.41
CA ARG A 72 -14.05 14.67 -1.01
C ARG A 72 -14.07 14.83 0.52
N ARG A 73 -14.31 16.05 0.99
CA ARG A 73 -14.36 16.38 2.43
C ARG A 73 -15.56 15.68 3.10
N GLY A 74 -15.33 14.91 4.17
CA GLY A 74 -16.39 14.38 5.05
C GLY A 74 -16.55 12.85 5.13
N GLU A 75 -15.80 12.07 4.36
CA GLU A 75 -15.91 10.61 4.34
C GLU A 75 -14.81 9.90 5.17
N HIS A 76 -15.03 8.62 5.52
CA HIS A 76 -14.13 7.84 6.37
C HIS A 76 -12.78 7.53 5.69
N ILE A 77 -11.67 7.80 6.38
CA ILE A 77 -10.29 7.61 5.90
C ILE A 77 -9.92 6.11 5.84
N THR A 78 -9.67 5.59 4.64
CA THR A 78 -9.18 4.22 4.38
C THR A 78 -8.20 4.23 3.19
N GLY A 79 -7.39 3.17 2.98
CA GLY A 79 -6.39 3.07 1.89
C GLY A 79 -4.91 3.21 2.33
N ALA A 80 -3.99 2.99 1.39
CA ALA A 80 -2.59 3.40 1.29
C ALA A 80 -2.39 4.89 0.97
N ASP A 81 -1.19 5.37 1.33
CA ASP A 81 -0.71 6.75 1.15
C ASP A 81 0.12 6.94 -0.12
N LEU A 82 0.77 5.87 -0.58
CA LEU A 82 1.69 5.88 -1.69
C LEU A 82 1.40 4.69 -2.60
N VAL A 83 1.39 4.95 -3.90
CA VAL A 83 1.41 3.95 -4.96
C VAL A 83 2.70 4.14 -5.73
N PHE A 84 3.50 3.09 -5.81
CA PHE A 84 4.70 3.08 -6.65
C PHE A 84 4.56 2.02 -7.73
N GLU A 85 4.79 2.42 -8.97
CA GLU A 85 4.59 1.62 -10.15
C GLU A 85 5.81 1.66 -11.07
N LEU A 86 6.29 0.48 -11.43
CA LEU A 86 7.14 0.26 -12.60
C LEU A 86 6.22 -0.19 -13.74
N LYS A 87 6.03 0.68 -14.74
CA LYS A 87 5.10 0.45 -15.85
C LYS A 87 5.37 -0.91 -16.51
N ASN A 88 4.31 -1.69 -16.77
CA ASN A 88 4.37 -3.04 -17.35
C ASN A 88 5.13 -4.08 -16.52
N LYS A 89 5.56 -3.75 -15.29
CA LYS A 89 6.30 -4.67 -14.42
C LYS A 89 5.57 -4.93 -13.10
N LYS A 90 5.53 -3.95 -12.22
CA LYS A 90 5.12 -4.14 -10.82
C LYS A 90 4.45 -2.91 -10.22
N VAL A 91 3.53 -3.14 -9.29
CA VAL A 91 2.92 -2.09 -8.47
C VAL A 91 2.93 -2.46 -6.99
N VAL A 92 3.20 -1.48 -6.13
CA VAL A 92 3.05 -1.58 -4.68
C VAL A 92 2.23 -0.41 -4.13
N PHE A 93 1.50 -0.71 -3.07
CA PHE A 93 0.68 0.20 -2.29
C PHE A 93 1.24 0.23 -0.88
N ILE A 94 1.55 1.43 -0.37
CA ILE A 94 2.22 1.59 0.91
C ILE A 94 1.43 2.53 1.80
N GLN A 95 1.12 2.05 3.00
CA GLN A 95 0.49 2.81 4.06
C GLN A 95 1.50 3.12 5.15
N SER A 96 1.77 4.40 5.42
CA SER A 96 2.69 4.80 6.49
C SER A 96 1.97 4.93 7.83
N LYS A 97 2.59 4.48 8.92
CA LYS A 97 2.11 4.68 10.30
C LYS A 97 3.27 4.90 11.26
N LYS A 98 3.13 5.93 12.09
CA LYS A 98 4.07 6.24 13.17
C LYS A 98 3.56 5.69 14.51
N VAL A 99 4.49 5.29 15.36
CA VAL A 99 4.17 4.92 16.74
C VAL A 99 3.61 6.11 17.51
N SER A 100 2.59 5.86 18.35
CA SER A 100 2.04 6.87 19.24
C SER A 100 2.96 7.11 20.45
N PRO A 101 2.81 8.24 21.17
CA PRO A 101 3.64 8.55 22.35
C PRO A 101 3.63 7.49 23.46
N ASN A 102 2.60 6.64 23.50
CA ASN A 102 2.48 5.52 24.45
C ASN A 102 3.18 4.23 23.98
N GLY A 103 4.01 4.28 22.93
CA GLY A 103 4.72 3.14 22.37
C GLY A 103 3.84 2.15 21.59
N ARG A 104 2.58 2.49 21.33
CA ARG A 104 1.63 1.64 20.59
C ARG A 104 1.41 2.14 19.18
N ILE A 105 1.20 1.21 18.26
CA ILE A 105 0.80 1.50 16.87
C ILE A 105 -0.68 1.12 16.74
N TYR A 106 -1.49 2.06 16.26
CA TYR A 106 -2.93 1.89 16.10
C TYR A 106 -3.29 1.62 14.65
N PHE A 107 -4.02 0.54 14.43
CA PHE A 107 -4.45 0.11 13.11
C PHE A 107 -5.97 0.25 13.00
N ASN A 108 -6.40 1.04 12.02
CA ASN A 108 -7.80 1.09 11.67
C ASN A 108 -8.14 -0.22 10.95
N ARG A 109 -9.04 -1.03 11.54
CA ARG A 109 -9.45 -2.33 10.99
C ARG A 109 -10.01 -2.21 9.58
N LEU A 110 -10.79 -1.17 9.30
CA LEU A 110 -11.36 -0.93 7.97
C LEU A 110 -10.27 -0.59 6.96
N GLN A 111 -9.27 0.21 7.34
CA GLN A 111 -8.13 0.52 6.48
C GLN A 111 -7.31 -0.74 6.15
N LEU A 112 -7.03 -1.56 7.17
CA LEU A 112 -6.31 -2.82 7.01
C LEU A 112 -7.06 -3.77 6.07
N GLN A 113 -8.36 -3.94 6.30
CA GLN A 113 -9.23 -4.75 5.44
C GLN A 113 -9.24 -4.24 4.00
N LYS A 114 -9.33 -2.92 3.79
CA LYS A 114 -9.33 -2.33 2.44
C LYS A 114 -8.02 -2.55 1.69
N LEU A 115 -6.88 -2.53 2.38
CA LEU A 115 -5.59 -2.88 1.78
C LEU A 115 -5.53 -4.36 1.38
N MET A 116 -6.06 -5.26 2.20
CA MET A 116 -6.17 -6.68 1.86
C MET A 116 -7.13 -6.93 0.69
N GLU A 117 -8.28 -6.25 0.67
CA GLU A 117 -9.25 -6.32 -0.43
C GLU A 117 -8.64 -5.80 -1.74
N LEU A 118 -7.91 -4.69 -1.69
CA LEU A 118 -7.21 -4.13 -2.85
C LEU A 118 -6.20 -5.14 -3.41
N GLU A 119 -5.38 -5.72 -2.54
CA GLU A 119 -4.43 -6.76 -2.92
C GLU A 119 -5.13 -7.96 -3.57
N TRP A 120 -6.24 -8.42 -2.99
CA TRP A 120 -7.07 -9.47 -3.55
C TRP A 120 -7.65 -9.11 -4.92
N GLN A 121 -8.06 -7.86 -5.14
CA GLN A 121 -8.57 -7.38 -6.44
C GLN A 121 -7.47 -7.37 -7.50
N ILE A 122 -6.25 -6.98 -7.13
CA ILE A 122 -5.08 -7.04 -8.01
C ILE A 122 -4.82 -8.48 -8.44
N TYR A 123 -4.97 -9.46 -7.54
CA TYR A 123 -4.70 -10.87 -7.83
C TYR A 123 -5.82 -11.64 -8.49
N SER A 124 -7.03 -11.58 -7.93
CA SER A 124 -8.19 -12.30 -8.45
C SER A 124 -8.42 -12.01 -9.92
N PHE A 125 -8.02 -10.82 -10.37
CA PHE A 125 -8.18 -10.43 -11.75
C PHE A 125 -7.22 -11.09 -12.74
N LEU A 126 -6.07 -11.59 -12.27
CA LEU A 126 -5.13 -12.36 -13.10
C LEU A 126 -5.64 -13.78 -13.35
N PHE A 127 -6.51 -14.29 -12.48
CA PHE A 127 -7.04 -15.65 -12.54
C PHE A 127 -8.43 -15.74 -13.19
N TYR A 128 -9.00 -14.64 -13.72
CA TYR A 128 -10.22 -14.67 -14.55
C TYR A 128 -9.95 -15.22 -15.96
N SER A 129 -9.54 -16.49 -16.06
CA SER A 129 -10.43 -17.37 -16.82
C SER A 129 -11.48 -17.84 -15.80
N THR A 130 -12.76 -17.58 -16.06
CA THR A 130 -13.86 -17.89 -15.14
C THR A 130 -13.85 -19.33 -14.62
N ALA A 131 -13.20 -20.27 -15.32
CA ALA A 131 -13.01 -21.65 -14.90
C ALA A 131 -12.21 -21.79 -13.58
N TYR A 132 -11.07 -21.10 -13.44
CA TYR A 132 -10.20 -21.27 -12.27
C TYR A 132 -10.75 -20.63 -11.00
N PHE A 133 -11.56 -19.57 -11.10
CA PHE A 133 -12.15 -18.94 -9.93
C PHE A 133 -13.31 -19.76 -9.34
N HIS A 134 -14.14 -20.37 -10.19
CA HIS A 134 -15.15 -21.31 -9.73
C HIS A 134 -14.51 -22.56 -9.12
N GLU A 135 -13.49 -23.13 -9.75
CA GLU A 135 -12.73 -24.24 -9.17
C GLU A 135 -12.05 -23.85 -7.85
N TRP A 136 -11.48 -22.65 -7.74
CA TRP A 136 -10.90 -22.19 -6.47
C TRP A 136 -11.95 -21.96 -5.39
N ILE A 137 -13.10 -21.36 -5.72
CA ILE A 137 -14.21 -21.20 -4.79
C ILE A 137 -14.74 -22.57 -4.36
N GLU A 138 -14.83 -23.54 -5.27
CA GLU A 138 -15.25 -24.91 -4.99
C GLU A 138 -14.23 -25.64 -4.13
N ILE A 139 -12.93 -25.50 -4.40
CA ILE A 139 -11.85 -26.08 -3.59
C ILE A 139 -11.85 -25.45 -2.19
N VAL A 140 -11.95 -24.12 -2.09
CA VAL A 140 -12.01 -23.44 -0.79
C VAL A 140 -13.29 -23.80 -0.05
N HIS A 141 -14.45 -23.86 -0.72
CA HIS A 141 -15.70 -24.32 -0.10
C HIS A 141 -15.63 -25.78 0.33
N TYR A 142 -15.08 -26.66 -0.49
CA TYR A 142 -14.90 -28.07 -0.19
C TYR A 142 -13.98 -28.25 1.02
N LEU A 143 -12.82 -27.58 1.03
CA LEU A 143 -11.89 -27.57 2.16
C LEU A 143 -12.56 -26.97 3.40
N PHE A 144 -13.36 -25.91 3.25
CA PHE A 144 -14.08 -25.30 4.36
C PHE A 144 -15.16 -26.23 4.92
N HIS A 145 -15.85 -26.97 4.06
CA HIS A 145 -16.86 -27.95 4.45
C HIS A 145 -16.22 -29.17 5.15
N GLU A 146 -15.15 -29.72 4.59
CA GLU A 146 -14.33 -30.79 5.20
C GLU A 146 -13.80 -30.36 6.58
N LEU A 147 -13.22 -29.17 6.67
CA LEU A 147 -12.64 -28.67 7.92
C LEU A 147 -13.72 -28.29 8.96
N ARG A 148 -14.86 -27.73 8.54
CA ARG A 148 -16.02 -27.45 9.40
C ARG A 148 -16.61 -28.72 10.00
N ASN A 149 -16.59 -29.82 9.26
CA ASN A 149 -17.08 -31.11 9.76
C ASN A 149 -16.09 -31.81 10.69
N LYS A 150 -14.79 -31.44 10.64
CA LYS A 150 -13.73 -32.03 11.47
C LYS A 150 -13.34 -31.19 12.70
N TYR A 151 -13.56 -29.89 12.69
CA TYR A 151 -13.09 -28.98 13.74
C TYR A 151 -14.15 -27.94 14.13
N ASP A 152 -14.23 -27.63 15.43
CA ASP A 152 -15.07 -26.54 15.93
C ASP A 152 -14.69 -25.20 15.29
N LEU A 153 -15.70 -24.47 14.82
CA LEU A 153 -15.63 -23.25 13.98
C LEU A 153 -14.68 -22.14 14.49
N LEU A 154 -14.29 -22.18 15.76
CA LEU A 154 -13.34 -21.24 16.39
C LEU A 154 -11.90 -21.35 15.84
N PHE A 155 -11.51 -22.47 15.23
CA PHE A 155 -10.16 -22.68 14.67
C PHE A 155 -10.02 -22.37 13.16
N LEU A 156 -11.11 -22.11 12.45
CA LEU A 156 -11.11 -21.94 10.98
C LEU A 156 -10.64 -20.57 10.50
N ASN A 157 -10.75 -19.53 11.32
CA ASN A 157 -10.37 -18.16 10.98
C ASN A 157 -8.86 -18.00 10.66
N PRO A 158 -7.91 -18.56 11.45
CA PRO A 158 -6.49 -18.48 11.14
C PRO A 158 -6.05 -19.31 9.93
N CYS A 159 -6.67 -20.46 9.65
CA CYS A 159 -6.30 -21.30 8.50
C CYS A 159 -6.61 -20.64 7.15
N LEU A 160 -7.69 -19.87 7.04
CA LEU A 160 -8.01 -19.09 5.85
C LEU A 160 -6.99 -17.97 5.58
N LEU A 161 -6.53 -17.30 6.64
CA LEU A 161 -5.43 -16.32 6.55
C LEU A 161 -4.09 -16.99 6.19
N PHE A 162 -3.90 -18.24 6.60
CA PHE A 162 -2.72 -19.02 6.27
C PHE A 162 -2.70 -19.41 4.78
N LEU A 163 -3.82 -19.81 4.20
CA LEU A 163 -3.93 -20.09 2.76
C LEU A 163 -3.71 -18.83 1.90
N LEU A 164 -4.13 -17.66 2.39
CA LEU A 164 -3.82 -16.36 1.77
C LEU A 164 -2.33 -16.01 1.79
N SER A 165 -1.54 -16.60 2.70
CA SER A 165 -0.11 -16.31 2.85
C SER A 165 0.77 -17.02 1.80
N PHE A 166 0.21 -17.96 1.02
CA PHE A 166 0.93 -18.67 -0.04
C PHE A 166 0.87 -17.98 -1.41
N TYR A 167 0.20 -16.83 -1.53
CA TYR A 167 0.24 -16.08 -2.78
C TYR A 167 1.62 -15.41 -2.93
N PRO A 168 2.35 -15.67 -4.04
CA PRO A 168 3.73 -15.20 -4.22
C PRO A 168 3.83 -13.69 -4.47
N PHE A 169 2.68 -13.03 -4.59
CA PHE A 169 2.61 -11.62 -4.88
C PHE A 169 2.25 -10.88 -3.59
N ARG A 170 3.02 -9.82 -3.31
CA ARG A 170 2.85 -8.92 -2.18
C ARG A 170 2.75 -7.50 -2.72
N ALA A 171 1.57 -6.92 -2.77
CA ALA A 171 1.28 -5.63 -3.39
C ALA A 171 0.93 -4.57 -2.35
N ALA A 172 0.42 -4.94 -1.18
CA ALA A 172 0.02 -4.00 -0.14
C ALA A 172 0.92 -4.11 1.10
N PHE A 173 1.48 -2.97 1.52
CA PHE A 173 2.45 -2.89 2.60
C PHE A 173 2.12 -1.78 3.60
N TYR A 174 2.58 -1.98 4.83
CA TYR A 174 2.69 -0.96 5.85
C TYR A 174 4.14 -0.54 6.02
N HIS A 175 4.37 0.77 6.02
CA HIS A 175 5.60 1.36 6.50
C HIS A 175 5.41 1.80 7.95
N LEU A 176 6.13 1.16 8.87
CA LEU A 176 6.06 1.47 10.30
C LEU A 176 7.28 2.28 10.73
N ILE A 177 7.02 3.45 11.31
CA ILE A 177 8.02 4.35 11.90
C ILE A 177 7.96 4.19 13.42
N MET A 178 8.92 3.45 13.96
CA MET A 178 9.02 3.12 15.39
C MET A 178 10.04 4.02 16.07
N VAL A 179 9.82 4.33 17.35
CA VAL A 179 10.68 5.25 18.11
C VAL A 179 11.03 4.57 19.43
N GLN A 180 12.32 4.24 19.56
CA GLN A 180 12.92 3.77 20.81
C GLN A 180 14.01 4.76 21.23
N ASN A 181 15.28 4.35 21.16
CA ASN A 181 16.45 5.22 21.33
C ASN A 181 16.85 5.92 20.01
N ARG A 182 16.39 5.36 18.89
CA ARG A 182 16.52 5.89 17.53
C ARG A 182 15.21 5.64 16.77
N ILE A 183 15.05 6.34 15.66
CA ILE A 183 13.98 6.03 14.70
C ILE A 183 14.35 4.72 14.00
N ASP A 184 13.41 3.79 13.95
CA ASP A 184 13.54 2.52 13.23
C ASP A 184 12.37 2.35 12.27
N GLU A 185 12.69 2.27 10.97
CA GLU A 185 11.71 2.18 9.89
C GLU A 185 11.71 0.77 9.30
N ARG A 186 10.52 0.17 9.19
CA ARG A 186 10.35 -1.19 8.67
C ARG A 186 9.14 -1.28 7.75
N ILE A 187 9.25 -2.10 6.71
CA ILE A 187 8.16 -2.40 5.79
C ILE A 187 7.61 -3.79 6.08
N PHE A 188 6.31 -3.88 6.25
CA PHE A 188 5.58 -5.12 6.50
C PHE A 188 4.54 -5.34 5.43
N HIS A 189 4.38 -6.59 5.02
CA HIS A 189 3.23 -6.98 4.24
C HIS A 189 1.94 -6.83 5.06
N VAL A 190 0.82 -6.52 4.40
CA VAL A 190 -0.47 -6.34 5.08
C VAL A 190 -0.89 -7.57 5.90
N SER A 191 -0.56 -8.79 5.43
CA SER A 191 -0.85 -10.03 6.16
C SER A 191 -0.02 -10.18 7.44
N GLU A 192 1.23 -9.71 7.44
CA GLU A 192 2.12 -9.74 8.61
C GLU A 192 1.59 -8.81 9.71
N ILE A 193 1.06 -7.65 9.32
CA ILE A 193 0.35 -6.75 10.25
C ILE A 193 -0.91 -7.41 10.79
N CYS A 194 -1.73 -8.02 9.93
CA CYS A 194 -2.98 -8.67 10.33
C CYS A 194 -2.72 -9.81 11.33
N PHE A 195 -1.69 -10.62 11.06
CA PHE A 195 -1.23 -11.68 11.94
C PHE A 195 -0.79 -11.14 13.31
N SER A 196 0.09 -10.13 13.31
CA SER A 196 0.64 -9.53 14.54
C SER A 196 -0.45 -8.87 15.40
N LEU A 197 -1.49 -8.33 14.78
CA LEU A 197 -2.62 -7.76 15.51
C LEU A 197 -3.44 -8.82 16.24
N ALA A 198 -3.57 -10.04 15.70
CA ALA A 198 -4.44 -11.09 16.25
C ALA A 198 -5.83 -10.56 16.65
N GLY A 199 -6.42 -9.73 15.77
CA GLY A 199 -7.71 -9.07 16.01
C GLY A 199 -7.67 -7.83 16.93
N LYS A 200 -6.55 -7.45 17.53
CA LYS A 200 -6.44 -6.23 18.34
C LYS A 200 -6.49 -4.97 17.46
N LYS A 201 -6.88 -3.83 18.03
CA LYS A 201 -6.88 -2.51 17.34
C LYS A 201 -5.52 -1.80 17.38
N SER A 202 -4.66 -2.22 18.31
CA SER A 202 -3.32 -1.68 18.48
C SER A 202 -2.42 -2.74 19.06
N VAL A 203 -1.12 -2.56 18.84
CA VAL A 203 -0.09 -3.43 19.39
C VAL A 203 1.11 -2.58 19.82
N HIS A 204 1.88 -3.06 20.78
CA HIS A 204 3.09 -2.36 21.21
C HIS A 204 4.14 -2.47 20.09
N GLN A 205 4.91 -1.42 19.83
CA GLN A 205 5.94 -1.43 18.77
C GLN A 205 6.96 -2.56 18.94
N ASN A 206 7.15 -3.04 20.18
CA ASN A 206 8.05 -4.16 20.50
C ASN A 206 7.68 -5.46 19.77
N GLU A 207 6.41 -5.66 19.42
CA GLU A 207 5.97 -6.84 18.65
C GLU A 207 6.48 -6.83 17.21
N PHE A 208 6.93 -5.68 16.70
CA PHE A 208 7.46 -5.53 15.34
C PHE A 208 8.98 -5.40 15.30
N LEU A 209 9.66 -5.33 16.45
CA LEU A 209 11.11 -5.20 16.47
C LEU A 209 11.77 -6.42 15.86
N ASN A 210 12.84 -6.17 15.09
CA ASN A 210 13.60 -7.20 14.40
C ASN A 210 12.78 -8.04 13.40
N GLN A 211 11.59 -7.58 13.03
CA GLN A 211 10.75 -8.16 11.99
C GLN A 211 10.56 -7.15 10.85
N GLY A 212 10.01 -7.63 9.74
CA GLY A 212 9.78 -6.83 8.54
C GLY A 212 11.06 -6.54 7.77
N LEU A 213 10.90 -5.96 6.59
CA LEU A 213 11.99 -5.57 5.71
C LEU A 213 12.57 -4.23 6.14
N LYS A 214 13.89 -4.09 6.07
CA LYS A 214 14.51 -2.76 6.05
C LYS A 214 14.16 -2.02 4.75
N LEU A 215 14.32 -0.71 4.76
CA LEU A 215 13.99 0.14 3.60
C LEU A 215 14.81 -0.22 2.35
N ASP A 216 16.11 -0.46 2.52
CA ASP A 216 17.03 -0.88 1.46
C ASP A 216 16.73 -2.29 0.93
N GLU A 217 16.37 -3.22 1.83
CA GLU A 217 15.91 -4.57 1.46
C GLU A 217 14.62 -4.51 0.64
N PHE A 218 13.63 -3.74 1.09
CA PHE A 218 12.36 -3.55 0.39
C PHE A 218 12.58 -2.93 -0.99
N GLN A 219 13.36 -1.85 -1.06
CA GLN A 219 13.73 -1.19 -2.31
C GLN A 219 14.38 -2.19 -3.28
N LYS A 220 15.40 -2.93 -2.83
CA LYS A 220 16.07 -3.94 -3.64
C LYS A 220 15.09 -4.99 -4.17
N MET A 221 14.26 -5.57 -3.29
CA MET A 221 13.28 -6.59 -3.67
C MET A 221 12.25 -6.04 -4.68
N PHE A 222 11.81 -4.80 -4.52
CA PHE A 222 10.87 -4.17 -5.44
C PHE A 222 11.47 -4.01 -6.84
N TRP A 223 12.67 -3.43 -6.93
CA TRP A 223 13.34 -3.20 -8.20
C TRP A 223 13.82 -4.49 -8.88
N GLU A 224 14.12 -5.54 -8.11
CA GLU A 224 14.37 -6.89 -8.63
C GLU A 224 13.07 -7.64 -8.97
N CYS A 225 11.90 -6.99 -8.85
CA CYS A 225 10.57 -7.55 -9.11
C CYS A 225 10.24 -8.80 -8.28
N LYS A 226 10.90 -8.98 -7.12
CA LYS A 226 10.65 -10.06 -6.15
C LYS A 226 9.41 -9.82 -5.30
N ILE A 227 8.97 -8.56 -5.20
CA ILE A 227 7.72 -8.15 -4.57
C ILE A 227 6.93 -7.25 -5.53
N GLY A 228 5.72 -6.88 -5.15
CA GLY A 228 4.78 -6.15 -5.98
C GLY A 228 3.80 -7.06 -6.71
N GLY A 229 2.58 -6.54 -6.87
CA GLY A 229 1.60 -7.14 -7.77
C GLY A 229 2.07 -6.99 -9.22
N PRO A 230 1.72 -7.91 -10.12
CA PRO A 230 2.04 -7.76 -11.53
C PRO A 230 1.35 -6.54 -12.11
N ASP A 231 1.86 -6.07 -13.24
CA ASP A 231 1.22 -4.93 -13.87
C ASP A 231 -0.20 -5.25 -14.33
N ILE A 232 -1.08 -4.29 -14.10
CA ILE A 232 -2.51 -4.40 -14.38
C ILE A 232 -2.74 -3.56 -15.64
N GLY A 233 -3.34 -4.01 -16.73
CA GLY A 233 -3.46 -3.14 -17.94
C GLY A 233 -4.09 -1.74 -17.64
N GLU A 234 -3.72 -0.69 -18.38
CA GLU A 234 -4.08 0.71 -18.04
C GLU A 234 -5.57 0.94 -17.75
N LYS A 235 -6.47 0.36 -18.57
CA LYS A 235 -7.93 0.45 -18.37
C LYS A 235 -8.34 -0.08 -17.00
N ARG A 236 -7.73 -1.19 -16.57
CA ARG A 236 -7.98 -1.82 -15.28
C ARG A 236 -7.35 -1.00 -14.14
N LYS A 237 -6.13 -0.45 -14.31
CA LYS A 237 -5.55 0.48 -13.32
C LYS A 237 -6.49 1.64 -13.07
N ARG A 238 -7.01 2.25 -14.14
CA ARG A 238 -7.98 3.36 -14.03
C ARG A 238 -9.20 2.94 -13.23
N ASN A 239 -9.74 1.74 -13.45
CA ASN A 239 -10.89 1.25 -12.68
C ASN A 239 -10.53 0.99 -11.21
N ILE A 240 -9.40 0.34 -10.92
CA ILE A 240 -8.96 0.08 -9.55
C ILE A 240 -8.71 1.39 -8.81
N LEU A 241 -7.96 2.32 -9.41
CA LEU A 241 -7.69 3.63 -8.83
C LEU A 241 -8.97 4.47 -8.71
N TYR A 242 -9.90 4.37 -9.65
CA TYR A 242 -11.21 5.00 -9.56
C TYR A 242 -12.00 4.46 -8.37
N LEU A 243 -12.21 3.15 -8.29
CA LEU A 243 -12.92 2.50 -7.17
C LEU A 243 -12.23 2.80 -5.84
N TYR A 244 -10.91 2.72 -5.83
CA TYR A 244 -10.10 3.06 -4.68
C TYR A 244 -10.34 4.53 -4.27
N SER A 245 -10.23 5.48 -5.20
CA SER A 245 -10.49 6.92 -4.92
C SER A 245 -11.92 7.20 -4.44
N MET A 246 -12.89 6.36 -4.80
CA MET A 246 -14.28 6.44 -4.33
C MET A 246 -14.46 5.87 -2.91
N HIS A 247 -13.52 5.07 -2.43
CA HIS A 247 -13.60 4.38 -1.13
C HIS A 247 -12.56 4.86 -0.12
N THR A 248 -11.56 5.63 -0.55
CA THR A 248 -10.41 6.03 0.26
C THR A 248 -10.29 7.53 0.37
N ASN A 249 -10.30 8.06 1.60
CA ASN A 249 -10.11 9.49 1.86
C ASN A 249 -8.66 9.90 2.15
N ARG A 250 -7.69 9.23 1.51
CA ARG A 250 -6.27 9.54 1.67
C ARG A 250 -5.68 10.20 0.44
N LEU A 251 -4.69 11.04 0.71
CA LEU A 251 -3.77 11.51 -0.32
C LEU A 251 -2.99 10.28 -0.81
N ILE A 252 -3.15 9.95 -2.07
CA ILE A 252 -2.31 8.97 -2.75
C ILE A 252 -1.32 9.76 -3.58
N ILE A 253 -0.04 9.61 -3.27
CA ILE A 253 1.00 9.93 -4.25
C ILE A 253 1.13 8.73 -5.16
N TRP A 254 0.94 8.90 -6.46
CA TRP A 254 1.19 7.86 -7.44
C TRP A 254 2.47 8.20 -8.20
N LEU A 255 3.50 7.39 -7.97
CA LEU A 255 4.77 7.44 -8.68
C LEU A 255 4.76 6.37 -9.77
N ASN A 256 4.69 6.80 -11.02
CA ASN A 256 4.69 5.94 -12.20
C ASN A 256 6.01 6.12 -12.95
N VAL A 257 6.81 5.06 -13.02
CA VAL A 257 8.11 5.03 -13.70
C VAL A 257 7.98 4.21 -14.97
N GLU A 258 8.34 4.82 -16.09
CA GLU A 258 8.39 4.20 -17.41
C GLU A 258 9.84 4.20 -17.89
N GLU A 259 10.49 3.04 -17.91
CA GLU A 259 11.85 2.89 -18.45
C GLU A 259 11.84 3.06 -19.98
N LYS A 260 12.86 3.74 -20.53
CA LYS A 260 13.04 4.00 -21.96
C LYS A 260 13.90 2.94 -22.65
#